data_AF-A0A840RSX4-F1
#
_entry.id   AF-A0A840RSX4-F1
#
_cell.length_a   1.000
_cell.length_b   1.000
_cell.length_c   1.000
_cell.angle_alpha   90.00
_cell.angle_beta   90.00
_cell.angle_gamma   90.00
#
_symmetry.space_group_name_H-M   'P 1'
#
loop_
_entity.id
_entity.type
_entity.pdbx_description
1 polymer ?
#
loop_
_entity_poly.entity_id
_entity_poly.type
_entity_poly.pdbx_seq_one_letter_code
_entity_poly.pdbx_strand_id
1 'polypeptide(L)'
;MMRPPINCDKKQRGATLVVGLVMLLVLTLLVVSAIRMGNANLKTVGNMQAKNEATAAAQQAIEQIMSNLNNFYAPTAQTIGVDIDNDGVADFTVNTSAPVCLKMVPVGGYSVDFAESVPQDSYWDIKAVATDNRTGANVTVHQGARVRLSATATCT
;
A
#
# COMPACT_ATOMS: atom_id res chain seq x y z
N MET A 1 -11.59 -4.07 -92.63
CA MET A 1 -10.50 -3.23 -92.08
C MET A 1 -10.99 -2.59 -90.77
N MET A 2 -10.09 -2.41 -89.78
CA MET A 2 -10.28 -1.82 -88.44
C MET A 2 -10.87 -2.72 -87.34
N ARG A 3 -10.07 -3.54 -86.63
CA ARG A 3 -9.20 -3.33 -85.41
C ARG A 3 -9.96 -3.09 -84.08
N PRO A 4 -9.73 -3.93 -83.04
CA PRO A 4 -10.44 -3.85 -81.74
C PRO A 4 -9.88 -2.75 -80.82
N PRO A 5 -10.65 -2.29 -79.80
CA PRO A 5 -10.17 -1.29 -78.85
C PRO A 5 -9.13 -1.89 -77.87
N ILE A 6 -8.03 -1.16 -77.72
CA ILE A 6 -6.92 -1.45 -76.82
C ILE A 6 -7.34 -1.03 -75.41
N ASN A 7 -7.56 -1.99 -74.51
CA ASN A 7 -7.77 -1.69 -73.11
C ASN A 7 -6.43 -1.29 -72.49
N CYS A 8 -6.31 -0.03 -72.08
CA CYS A 8 -5.09 0.54 -71.52
C CYS A 8 -5.00 0.15 -70.04
N ASP A 9 -4.23 -0.90 -69.74
CA ASP A 9 -3.89 -1.26 -68.37
C ASP A 9 -3.08 -0.12 -67.74
N LYS A 10 -3.75 0.66 -66.88
CA LYS A 10 -3.10 1.65 -66.03
C LYS A 10 -2.18 0.91 -65.06
N LYS A 11 -0.88 0.90 -65.37
CA LYS A 11 0.15 0.40 -64.46
C LYS A 11 0.19 1.27 -63.19
N GLN A 12 -0.50 0.81 -62.15
CA GLN A 12 -0.36 1.25 -60.76
C GLN A 12 1.05 0.90 -60.27
N ARG A 13 2.06 1.69 -60.66
CA ARG A 13 3.46 1.49 -60.23
C ARG A 13 3.95 2.79 -59.61
N GLY A 14 3.90 2.87 -58.28
CA GLY A 14 4.52 3.96 -57.53
C GLY A 14 3.93 4.21 -56.14
N ALA A 15 2.61 4.05 -55.97
CA ALA A 15 1.94 4.40 -54.72
C ALA A 15 2.06 3.33 -53.61
N THR A 16 2.18 2.04 -53.95
CA THR A 16 2.19 0.94 -52.96
C THR A 16 3.40 0.96 -52.03
N LEU A 17 4.56 1.39 -52.53
CA LEU A 17 5.78 1.45 -51.72
C LEU A 17 5.73 2.61 -50.73
N VAL A 18 5.19 3.76 -51.14
CA VAL A 18 4.96 4.93 -50.26
C VAL A 18 3.88 4.65 -49.24
N VAL A 19 2.73 4.12 -49.68
CA VAL A 19 1.63 3.73 -48.77
C VAL A 19 2.09 2.64 -47.81
N GLY A 20 2.90 1.68 -48.26
CA GLY A 20 3.49 0.64 -47.41
C GLY A 20 4.45 1.22 -46.36
N LEU A 21 5.29 2.19 -46.72
CA LEU A 21 6.19 2.88 -45.78
C LEU A 21 5.42 3.72 -44.76
N VAL A 22 4.37 4.42 -45.21
CA VAL A 22 3.48 5.18 -44.32
C VAL A 22 2.74 4.25 -43.37
N MET A 23 2.20 3.12 -43.86
CA MET A 23 1.55 2.11 -43.02
C MET A 23 2.52 1.51 -42.00
N LEU A 24 3.74 1.16 -42.41
CA LEU A 24 4.79 0.68 -41.50
C LEU A 24 5.09 1.70 -40.40
N LEU A 25 5.17 2.98 -40.75
CA LEU A 25 5.42 4.06 -39.80
C LEU A 25 4.24 4.20 -38.82
N VAL A 26 3.00 4.12 -39.30
CA VAL A 26 1.80 4.18 -38.44
C VAL A 26 1.74 2.96 -37.50
N LEU A 27 1.96 1.75 -38.01
CA LEU A 27 1.93 0.52 -37.20
C LEU A 27 3.02 0.53 -36.12
N THR A 28 4.24 0.96 -36.45
CA THR A 28 5.33 1.05 -35.47
C THR A 28 5.03 2.08 -34.38
N LEU A 29 4.45 3.23 -34.71
CA LEU A 29 4.02 4.22 -33.72
C LEU A 29 2.92 3.70 -32.80
N LEU A 30 1.95 2.94 -33.33
CA LEU A 30 0.90 2.31 -32.52
C LEU A 30 1.48 1.28 -31.56
N VAL A 31 2.38 0.41 -32.03
CA VAL A 31 3.04 -0.61 -31.21
C VAL A 31 3.88 0.01 -30.09
N VAL A 32 4.70 1.02 -30.42
CA VAL A 32 5.52 1.72 -29.42
C VAL A 32 4.64 2.41 -28.37
N SER A 33 3.52 2.99 -28.79
CA SER A 33 2.55 3.62 -27.87
C SER A 33 1.91 2.58 -26.93
N ALA A 34 1.52 1.42 -27.46
CA ALA A 34 0.97 0.32 -26.66
C ALA A 34 1.98 -0.22 -25.63
N ILE A 35 3.25 -0.41 -26.02
CA ILE A 35 4.31 -0.86 -25.09
C ILE A 35 4.55 0.18 -23.99
N ARG A 36 4.61 1.47 -24.34
CA ARG A 36 4.79 2.56 -23.37
C ARG A 36 3.63 2.61 -22.38
N MET A 37 2.39 2.45 -22.85
CA MET A 37 1.20 2.40 -21.99
C MET A 37 1.19 1.16 -21.08
N GLY A 38 1.59 0.00 -21.61
CA GLY A 38 1.75 -1.24 -20.84
C GLY A 38 2.77 -1.09 -19.70
N ASN A 39 3.94 -0.54 -19.98
CA ASN A 39 4.98 -0.31 -18.97
C ASN A 39 4.54 0.67 -17.87
N ALA A 40 3.77 1.71 -18.22
CA ALA A 40 3.23 2.67 -17.25
C ALA A 40 2.20 2.02 -16.30
N ASN A 41 1.32 1.17 -16.84
CA ASN A 41 0.34 0.43 -16.06
C ASN A 41 1.03 -0.54 -15.09
N LEU A 42 2.00 -1.31 -15.58
CA LEU A 42 2.76 -2.27 -14.74
C LEU A 42 3.51 -1.57 -13.60
N LYS A 43 4.11 -0.42 -13.87
CA LYS A 43 4.78 0.37 -12.82
C LYS A 43 3.80 0.83 -11.73
N THR A 44 2.61 1.27 -12.13
CA THR A 44 1.57 1.69 -11.18
C THR A 44 1.11 0.50 -10.32
N VAL A 45 0.87 -0.66 -10.93
CA VAL A 45 0.49 -1.88 -10.20
C VAL A 45 1.59 -2.31 -9.23
N GLY A 46 2.86 -2.32 -9.66
CA GLY A 46 3.99 -2.65 -8.79
C GLY A 46 4.10 -1.71 -7.58
N ASN A 47 3.91 -0.40 -7.78
CA ASN A 47 3.88 0.57 -6.69
C ASN A 47 2.71 0.32 -5.72
N MET A 48 1.54 -0.02 -6.25
CA MET A 48 0.36 -0.35 -5.42
C MET A 48 0.56 -1.65 -4.65
N GLN A 49 1.18 -2.65 -5.26
CA GLN A 49 1.54 -3.90 -4.59
C GLN A 49 2.48 -3.64 -3.42
N ALA A 50 3.60 -2.94 -3.64
CA ALA A 50 4.56 -2.61 -2.59
C ALA A 50 3.91 -1.83 -1.44
N LYS A 51 3.02 -0.88 -1.76
CA LYS A 51 2.27 -0.13 -0.75
C LYS A 51 1.33 -1.02 0.06
N ASN A 52 0.64 -1.95 -0.60
CA ASN A 52 -0.32 -2.85 0.07
C ASN A 52 0.40 -3.83 0.99
N GLU A 53 1.51 -4.43 0.54
CA GLU A 53 2.35 -5.32 1.35
C GLU A 53 2.92 -4.59 2.57
N ALA A 54 3.48 -3.40 2.39
CA ALA A 54 3.96 -2.57 3.51
C ALA A 54 2.85 -2.18 4.50
N THR A 55 1.63 -1.93 4.00
CA THR A 55 0.47 -1.64 4.86
C THR A 55 0.05 -2.87 5.67
N ALA A 56 0.05 -4.05 5.05
CA ALA A 56 -0.25 -5.31 5.73
C ALA A 56 0.80 -5.62 6.81
N ALA A 57 2.09 -5.45 6.51
CA ALA A 57 3.17 -5.61 7.48
C ALA A 57 3.03 -4.64 8.67
N ALA A 58 2.70 -3.38 8.40
CA ALA A 58 2.42 -2.40 9.46
C ALA A 58 1.24 -2.83 10.35
N GLN A 59 0.15 -3.34 9.75
CA GLN A 59 -1.01 -3.83 10.50
C GLN A 59 -0.67 -5.04 11.37
N GLN A 60 0.09 -6.01 10.85
CA GLN A 60 0.54 -7.15 11.63
C GLN A 60 1.38 -6.74 12.84
N ALA A 61 2.28 -5.77 12.68
CA ALA A 61 3.05 -5.21 13.78
C ALA A 61 2.15 -4.52 14.81
N ILE A 62 1.14 -3.75 14.37
CA ILE A 62 0.18 -3.12 15.28
C ILE A 62 -0.66 -4.17 16.02
N GLU A 63 -1.06 -5.26 15.39
CA GLU A 63 -1.76 -6.37 16.06
C GLU A 63 -0.91 -6.98 17.17
N GLN A 64 0.40 -7.11 16.98
CA GLN A 64 1.32 -7.53 18.04
C GLN A 64 1.36 -6.51 19.19
N ILE A 65 1.35 -5.20 18.89
CA ILE A 65 1.24 -4.16 19.94
C ILE A 65 -0.07 -4.34 20.72
N MET A 66 -1.19 -4.50 20.01
CA MET A 66 -2.51 -4.66 20.63
C MET A 66 -2.65 -5.95 21.44
N SER A 67 -1.92 -7.00 21.07
CA SER A 67 -1.98 -8.31 21.73
C SER A 67 -1.46 -8.29 23.18
N ASN A 68 -0.69 -7.27 23.56
CA ASN A 68 -0.07 -7.17 24.88
C ASN A 68 -0.48 -5.88 25.59
N LEU A 69 -1.26 -6.02 26.68
CA LEU A 69 -1.74 -4.91 27.49
C LEU A 69 -0.62 -4.07 28.12
N ASN A 70 0.58 -4.63 28.33
CA ASN A 70 1.71 -3.86 28.89
C ASN A 70 2.13 -2.70 27.98
N ASN A 71 1.89 -2.80 26.67
CA ASN A 71 2.17 -1.72 25.72
C ASN A 71 1.31 -0.46 25.97
N PHE A 72 0.25 -0.57 26.78
CA PHE A 72 -0.65 0.53 27.16
C PHE A 72 -0.50 0.94 28.64
N TYR A 73 0.23 0.16 29.46
CA TYR A 73 0.62 0.57 30.81
C TYR A 73 1.99 1.26 30.85
N ALA A 74 2.93 0.78 30.03
CA ALA A 74 4.27 1.34 29.88
C ALA A 74 4.62 1.39 28.38
N PRO A 75 4.07 2.36 27.63
CA PRO A 75 4.29 2.48 26.20
C PRO A 75 5.77 2.69 25.88
N THR A 76 6.31 1.87 25.00
CA THR A 76 7.70 1.99 24.50
C THR A 76 7.71 1.83 22.98
N ALA A 77 8.67 2.45 22.32
CA ALA A 77 8.87 2.24 20.90
C ALA A 77 9.40 0.83 20.64
N GLN A 78 8.95 0.19 19.57
CA GLN A 78 9.35 -1.17 19.23
C GLN A 78 9.78 -1.27 17.76
N THR A 79 10.61 -2.27 17.48
CA THR A 79 10.99 -2.64 16.13
C THR A 79 10.61 -4.09 15.93
N ILE A 80 9.75 -4.34 14.96
CA ILE A 80 9.16 -5.64 14.67
C ILE A 80 9.59 -6.04 13.27
N GLY A 81 10.24 -7.20 13.14
CA GLY A 81 10.47 -7.83 11.85
C GLY A 81 9.22 -8.58 11.40
N VAL A 82 8.75 -8.30 10.20
CA VAL A 82 7.67 -9.05 9.56
C VAL A 82 8.26 -9.82 8.39
N ASP A 83 8.05 -11.13 8.43
CA ASP A 83 8.45 -12.12 7.44
C ASP A 83 7.17 -12.62 6.76
N ILE A 84 6.95 -12.22 5.50
CA ILE A 84 5.69 -12.45 4.78
C ILE A 84 5.70 -13.83 4.10
N ASP A 85 6.85 -14.28 3.60
CA ASP A 85 6.99 -15.57 2.92
C ASP A 85 7.50 -16.71 3.83
N ASN A 86 7.80 -16.38 5.09
CA ASN A 86 8.20 -17.28 6.15
C ASN A 86 9.50 -18.04 5.81
N ASP A 87 10.46 -17.35 5.18
CA ASP A 87 11.79 -17.88 4.87
C ASP A 87 12.79 -17.75 6.03
N GLY A 88 12.40 -17.09 7.12
CA GLY A 88 13.21 -16.86 8.31
C GLY A 88 13.98 -15.53 8.30
N VAL A 89 13.83 -14.71 7.25
CA VAL A 89 14.39 -13.37 7.14
C VAL A 89 13.26 -12.36 7.08
N ALA A 90 13.36 -11.27 7.86
CA ALA A 90 12.34 -10.23 7.82
C ALA A 90 12.38 -9.46 6.48
N ASP A 91 11.28 -9.52 5.74
CA ASP A 91 11.00 -8.71 4.55
C ASP A 91 10.81 -7.24 4.89
N PHE A 92 10.09 -6.98 6.00
CA PHE A 92 9.75 -5.65 6.45
C PHE A 92 10.27 -5.42 7.86
N THR A 93 10.88 -4.25 8.05
CA THR A 93 11.17 -3.71 9.38
C THR A 93 10.12 -2.68 9.72
N VAL A 94 9.33 -2.94 10.77
CA VAL A 94 8.28 -2.04 11.24
C VAL A 94 8.69 -1.36 12.53
N ASN A 95 8.82 -0.04 12.49
CA ASN A 95 9.12 0.79 13.65
C ASN A 95 7.81 1.36 14.20
N THR A 96 7.41 0.90 15.38
CA THR A 96 6.28 1.45 16.11
C THR A 96 6.77 2.51 17.09
N SER A 97 6.16 3.69 17.05
CA SER A 97 6.38 4.68 18.12
C SER A 97 5.71 4.19 19.40
N ALA A 98 6.18 4.65 20.56
CA ALA A 98 5.48 4.39 21.81
C ALA A 98 4.00 4.82 21.66
N PRO A 99 3.02 3.92 21.90
CA PRO A 99 1.61 4.27 21.81
C PRO A 99 1.30 5.54 22.60
N VAL A 100 0.57 6.47 22.00
CA VAL A 100 0.25 7.76 22.62
C VAL A 100 -1.18 7.73 23.13
N CYS A 101 -1.36 7.97 24.42
CA CYS A 101 -2.69 8.08 24.99
C CYS A 101 -3.30 9.46 24.65
N LEU A 102 -4.38 9.45 23.88
CA LEU A 102 -5.09 10.67 23.48
C LEU A 102 -6.14 11.10 24.49
N LYS A 103 -6.79 10.12 25.13
CA LYS A 103 -7.91 10.35 26.05
C LYS A 103 -8.07 9.16 26.97
N MET A 104 -8.41 9.41 28.23
CA MET A 104 -8.81 8.39 29.19
C MET A 104 -10.02 8.89 29.98
N VAL A 105 -11.03 8.03 30.17
CA VAL A 105 -12.25 8.34 30.89
C VAL A 105 -12.70 7.17 31.76
N PRO A 106 -13.28 7.41 32.94
CA PRO A 106 -13.86 6.35 33.76
C PRO A 106 -15.05 5.74 33.04
N VAL A 107 -15.17 4.41 33.14
CA VAL A 107 -16.30 3.68 32.56
C VAL A 107 -17.57 4.00 33.37
N GLY A 108 -18.67 4.33 32.67
CA GLY A 108 -19.96 4.57 33.31
C GLY A 108 -20.62 3.29 33.84
N GLY A 109 -21.63 3.45 34.71
CA GLY A 109 -22.44 2.32 35.23
C GLY A 109 -22.01 1.78 36.60
N TYR A 110 -21.05 2.42 37.26
CA TYR A 110 -20.62 2.11 38.63
C TYR A 110 -21.20 3.11 39.64
N SER A 111 -21.40 2.68 40.90
CA SER A 111 -21.76 3.60 41.99
C SER A 111 -20.60 4.58 42.26
N VAL A 112 -20.93 5.79 42.69
CA VAL A 112 -19.97 6.81 43.11
C VAL A 112 -19.08 6.34 44.26
N ASP A 113 -19.56 5.41 45.08
CA ASP A 113 -18.82 4.84 46.21
C ASP A 113 -17.62 3.97 45.77
N PHE A 114 -17.58 3.53 44.52
CA PHE A 114 -16.51 2.70 43.96
C PHE A 114 -15.61 3.45 42.98
N ALA A 115 -15.68 4.79 42.94
CA ALA A 115 -15.01 5.62 41.94
C ALA A 115 -13.51 5.29 41.75
N GLU A 116 -12.79 5.01 42.84
CA GLU A 116 -11.35 4.67 42.82
C GLU A 116 -11.04 3.29 42.22
N SER A 117 -12.04 2.43 42.08
CA SER A 117 -11.91 1.08 41.51
C SER A 117 -12.54 0.97 40.12
N VAL A 118 -13.05 2.06 39.55
CA VAL A 118 -13.70 2.06 38.24
C VAL A 118 -12.65 1.91 37.14
N PRO A 119 -12.77 0.89 36.26
CA PRO A 119 -11.92 0.77 35.08
C PRO A 119 -11.98 2.02 34.20
N GLN A 120 -10.90 2.29 33.47
CA GLN A 120 -10.82 3.44 32.57
C GLN A 120 -10.86 2.98 31.11
N ASP A 121 -11.70 3.58 30.29
CA ASP A 121 -11.64 3.47 28.83
C ASP A 121 -10.61 4.48 28.31
N SER A 122 -9.55 3.97 27.70
CA SER A 122 -8.45 4.75 27.15
C SER A 122 -8.42 4.65 25.62
N TYR A 123 -8.06 5.74 24.95
CA TYR A 123 -8.00 5.88 23.51
C TYR A 123 -6.57 6.21 23.11
N TRP A 124 -6.00 5.38 22.25
CA TRP A 124 -4.59 5.40 21.89
C TRP A 124 -4.41 5.62 20.40
N ASP A 125 -3.39 6.39 20.01
CA ASP A 125 -2.84 6.39 18.65
C ASP A 125 -1.61 5.50 18.61
N ILE A 126 -1.62 4.51 17.71
CA ILE A 126 -0.50 3.63 17.44
C ILE A 126 0.02 3.96 16.05
N LYS A 127 1.22 4.54 16.00
CA LYS A 127 1.93 4.83 14.76
C LYS A 127 2.93 3.74 14.44
N ALA A 128 2.81 3.14 13.26
CA ALA A 128 3.75 2.17 12.72
C ALA A 128 4.32 2.64 11.40
N VAL A 129 5.63 2.49 11.21
CA VAL A 129 6.33 2.80 9.96
C VAL A 129 6.94 1.50 9.44
N ALA A 130 6.32 0.91 8.42
CA ALA A 130 6.86 -0.26 7.74
C ALA A 130 7.86 0.17 6.67
N THR A 131 9.03 -0.47 6.65
CA THR A 131 10.08 -0.28 5.66
C THR A 131 10.40 -1.61 5.00
N ASP A 132 10.31 -1.68 3.69
CA ASP A 132 10.72 -2.83 2.88
C ASP A 132 12.26 -2.93 2.88
N ASN A 133 12.81 -4.04 3.35
CA ASN A 133 14.25 -4.25 3.48
C ASN A 133 14.97 -4.42 2.13
N ARG A 134 14.25 -4.79 1.06
CA ARG A 134 14.78 -4.98 -0.29
C ARG A 134 14.74 -3.71 -1.13
N THR A 135 13.64 -2.96 -1.06
CA THR A 135 13.42 -1.79 -1.92
C THR A 135 13.58 -0.45 -1.21
N GLY A 136 13.53 -0.42 0.12
CA GLY A 136 13.52 0.82 0.91
C GLY A 136 12.19 1.58 0.85
N ALA A 137 11.14 1.00 0.25
CA ALA A 137 9.80 1.58 0.27
C ALA A 137 9.30 1.72 1.72
N ASN A 138 8.70 2.86 2.05
CA ASN A 138 8.17 3.11 3.37
C ASN A 138 6.68 3.46 3.36
N VAL A 139 5.96 2.98 4.37
CA VAL A 139 4.56 3.31 4.60
C VAL A 139 4.35 3.57 6.08
N THR A 140 3.71 4.69 6.39
CA THR A 140 3.28 5.02 7.76
C THR A 140 1.80 4.74 7.91
N VAL A 141 1.44 3.98 8.94
CA VAL A 141 0.07 3.65 9.33
C VAL A 141 -0.18 4.19 10.74
N HIS A 142 -1.34 4.81 10.92
CA HIS A 142 -1.87 5.18 12.23
C HIS A 142 -3.13 4.36 12.50
N GLN A 143 -3.22 3.77 13.68
CA GLN A 143 -4.39 3.05 14.13
C GLN A 143 -4.83 3.52 15.51
N GLY A 144 -6.12 3.86 15.62
CA GLY A 144 -6.75 4.17 16.89
C GLY A 144 -7.20 2.90 17.61
N ALA A 145 -6.88 2.78 18.90
CA ALA A 145 -7.32 1.65 19.73
C ALA A 145 -8.04 2.15 20.99
N ARG A 146 -9.17 1.52 21.34
CA ARG A 146 -9.81 1.70 22.65
C ARG A 146 -9.45 0.52 23.54
N VAL A 147 -8.76 0.79 24.65
CA VAL A 147 -8.31 -0.22 25.60
C VAL A 147 -8.92 0.08 26.97
N ARG A 148 -9.52 -0.93 27.59
CA ARG A 148 -10.00 -0.83 28.97
C ARG A 148 -8.89 -1.23 29.93
N LEU A 149 -8.48 -0.30 30.77
CA LEU A 149 -7.41 -0.47 31.74
C LEU A 149 -7.95 -0.42 33.16
N SER A 150 -7.13 -0.84 34.13
CA SER A 150 -7.48 -0.74 35.56
C SER A 150 -7.69 0.70 35.99
N ALA A 151 -8.31 0.89 37.15
CA ALA A 151 -8.53 2.22 37.73
C ALA A 151 -7.23 2.97 38.05
N THR A 152 -6.12 2.25 38.20
CA THR A 152 -4.78 2.78 38.48
C THR A 152 -3.99 3.15 37.22
N ALA A 153 -4.53 2.89 36.03
CA ALA A 153 -3.84 3.21 34.79
C ALA A 153 -3.77 4.72 34.56
N THR A 154 -2.68 5.17 33.93
CA THR A 154 -2.45 6.58 33.63
C THR A 154 -2.31 6.80 32.13
N CYS A 155 -2.80 7.95 31.67
CA CYS A 155 -2.64 8.43 30.30
C CYS A 155 -1.43 9.38 30.27
N THR A 156 -0.28 8.89 29.81
CA THR A 156 0.98 9.65 29.71
C THR A 156 1.46 9.73 28.27
#